data_AF-A0A3N5WD88-F1
#
_entry.id   AF-A0A3N5WD88-F1
#
_cell.length_a   1.000
_cell.length_b   1.000
_cell.length_c   1.000
_cell.angle_alpha   90.00
_cell.angle_beta   90.00
_cell.angle_gamma   90.00
#
_symmetry.space_group_name_H-M   'P 1'
#
loop_
_entity.id
_entity.type
_entity.pdbx_description
1 polymer ?
#
loop_
_entity_poly.entity_id
_entity_poly.type
_entity_poly.pdbx_seq_one_letter_code
_entity_poly.pdbx_strand_id
1 'polypeptide(L)' 'MSDKSKVTSNAGCPVADEQHVMTAVPRSSQLLQDVSFREEPAHFDREVIPERRVRV' A
#
# COMPACT_ATOMS: atom_id res chain seq x y z
N MET A 1 -10.71 15.14 20.75
CA MET A 1 -11.39 14.38 19.69
C MET A 1 -10.35 14.13 18.63
N SER A 2 -9.79 12.92 18.57
CA SER A 2 -8.62 12.61 17.73
C SER A 2 -8.95 12.85 16.26
N ASP A 3 -8.16 13.69 15.59
CA ASP A 3 -8.24 13.90 14.15
C ASP A 3 -8.12 12.53 13.45
N LYS A 4 -9.21 12.08 12.82
CA LYS A 4 -9.17 10.89 11.96
C LYS A 4 -8.42 11.27 10.70
N SER A 5 -7.11 11.01 10.66
CA SER A 5 -6.34 11.07 9.43
C SER A 5 -6.99 10.12 8.42
N LYS A 6 -7.48 10.66 7.31
CA LYS A 6 -7.94 9.84 6.18
C LYS A 6 -6.74 9.02 5.71
N VAL A 7 -6.95 7.74 5.43
CA VAL A 7 -5.88 6.96 4.82
C VAL A 7 -5.69 7.43 3.39
N THR A 8 -4.44 7.66 3.02
CA THR A 8 -4.04 8.26 1.76
C THR A 8 -2.95 7.42 1.14
N SER A 9 -2.95 7.32 -0.19
CA SER A 9 -1.79 6.82 -0.93
C SER A 9 -0.58 7.76 -0.76
N ASN A 10 0.63 7.33 -1.15
CA ASN A 10 1.82 8.21 -1.09
C ASN A 10 1.70 9.41 -2.04
N ALA A 11 0.82 9.33 -3.05
CA ALA A 11 0.43 10.46 -3.89
C ALA A 11 -0.57 11.43 -3.23
N GLY A 12 -0.98 11.16 -1.98
CA GLY A 12 -1.94 11.99 -1.24
C GLY A 12 -3.40 11.79 -1.65
N CYS A 13 -3.70 10.77 -2.47
CA CYS A 13 -5.07 10.45 -2.87
C CYS A 13 -5.78 9.71 -1.73
N PRO A 14 -6.99 10.13 -1.29
CA PRO A 14 -7.72 9.41 -0.25
C PRO A 14 -8.13 8.02 -0.73
N VAL A 15 -7.83 6.98 0.05
CA VAL A 15 -8.21 5.60 -0.26
C VAL A 15 -9.59 5.32 0.36
N ALA A 16 -10.50 4.76 -0.44
CA ALA A 16 -11.87 4.51 -0.03
C ALA A 16 -12.04 3.17 0.72
N ASP A 17 -11.31 2.14 0.30
CA ASP A 17 -11.29 0.81 0.91
C ASP A 17 -9.89 0.20 0.75
N GLU A 18 -9.33 -0.30 1.85
CA GLU A 18 -8.00 -0.94 1.93
C GLU A 18 -8.09 -2.41 2.33
N GLN A 19 -9.28 -2.89 2.69
CA GLN A 19 -9.47 -4.26 3.15
C GLN A 19 -9.71 -5.23 1.99
N HIS A 20 -10.01 -4.71 0.79
CA HIS A 20 -10.34 -5.50 -0.38
C HIS A 20 -9.56 -5.05 -1.61
N VAL A 21 -9.19 -6.03 -2.42
CA VAL A 21 -8.56 -5.83 -3.73
C VAL A 21 -9.59 -5.66 -4.83
N MET A 22 -9.29 -4.78 -5.79
CA MET A 22 -10.16 -4.55 -6.94
C MET A 22 -10.13 -5.76 -7.88
N THR A 23 -11.30 -6.34 -8.10
CA THR A 23 -11.53 -7.49 -8.98
C THR A 23 -12.60 -7.15 -10.02
N ALA A 24 -12.58 -7.78 -11.19
CA ALA A 24 -13.56 -7.50 -12.25
C ALA A 24 -14.98 -7.90 -11.85
N VAL A 25 -15.09 -8.98 -11.08
CA VAL A 25 -16.33 -9.60 -10.55
C VAL A 25 -15.97 -10.26 -9.21
N PRO A 26 -16.91 -10.43 -8.25
CA PRO A 26 -16.65 -11.17 -7.02
C PRO A 26 -16.00 -12.54 -7.29
N ARG A 27 -14.86 -12.82 -6.62
CA ARG A 27 -14.04 -14.04 -6.75
C ARG A 27 -13.29 -14.23 -8.08
N SER A 28 -13.09 -13.16 -8.85
CA SER A 28 -12.23 -13.19 -10.04
C SER A 28 -10.76 -12.84 -9.70
N SER A 29 -9.88 -12.92 -10.70
CA SER A 29 -8.49 -12.49 -10.57
C SER A 29 -8.38 -11.00 -10.27
N GLN A 30 -7.31 -10.62 -9.58
CA GLN A 30 -6.99 -9.23 -9.32
C GLN A 30 -6.71 -8.43 -10.60
N LEU A 31 -7.16 -7.17 -10.61
CA LEU A 31 -6.89 -6.24 -11.71
C LEU A 31 -5.59 -5.46 -11.48
N LEU A 32 -4.79 -5.30 -12.54
CA LEU A 32 -3.56 -4.48 -12.52
C LEU A 32 -3.82 -2.96 -12.41
N GLN A 33 -5.08 -2.54 -12.59
CA GLN A 33 -5.49 -1.14 -12.49
C GLN A 33 -5.61 -0.66 -11.03
N ASP A 34 -5.54 -1.59 -10.07
CA ASP A 34 -5.58 -1.27 -8.65
C ASP A 34 -4.27 -0.58 -8.22
N VAL A 35 -4.29 0.75 -8.19
CA VAL A 35 -3.11 1.57 -7.87
C VAL A 35 -2.79 1.49 -6.38
N SER A 36 -3.81 1.57 -5.52
CA SER A 36 -3.66 1.54 -4.07
C SER A 36 -3.07 0.22 -3.61
N PHE A 37 -3.61 -0.92 -4.08
CA PHE A 37 -3.05 -2.21 -3.72
C PHE A 37 -1.64 -2.44 -4.26
N ARG A 38 -1.25 -1.86 -5.40
CA ARG A 38 0.10 -2.07 -5.93
C ARG A 38 1.14 -1.28 -5.14
N GLU A 39 0.74 -0.13 -4.63
CA GLU A 39 1.63 0.83 -4.00
C GLU A 39 2.09 0.39 -2.61
N GLU A 40 1.17 -0.09 -1.79
CA GLU A 40 1.44 -0.55 -0.41
C GLU A 40 2.45 -1.71 -0.32
N PRO A 41 2.29 -2.86 -1.02
CA PRO A 41 3.26 -3.95 -1.02
C PRO A 41 4.56 -3.56 -1.72
N ALA A 42 4.51 -2.70 -2.75
CA ALA A 42 5.73 -2.21 -3.39
C ALA A 42 6.60 -1.35 -2.46
N HIS A 43 5.97 -0.67 -1.50
CA HIS A 43 6.68 0.03 -0.44
C HIS A 43 7.24 -0.96 0.58
N PHE A 44 6.44 -1.94 1.01
CA PHE A 44 6.86 -3.00 1.93
C PHE A 44 8.07 -3.79 1.41
N ASP A 45 8.06 -4.18 0.13
CA ASP A 45 9.18 -4.91 -0.51
C ASP A 45 10.51 -4.13 -0.47
N ARG A 46 10.46 -2.82 -0.25
CA ARG A 46 11.62 -1.91 -0.22
C ARG A 46 11.92 -1.34 1.16
N GLU A 47 11.29 -1.86 2.21
CA GLU A 47 11.45 -1.35 3.58
C GLU A 47 12.83 -1.67 4.16
N VAL A 48 13.41 -2.81 3.77
CA VAL A 48 14.70 -3.27 4.30
C VAL A 48 15.86 -2.63 3.54
N ILE A 49 16.68 -1.85 4.27
CA ILE A 49 17.94 -1.27 3.79
C ILE A 49 19.10 -2.12 4.33
N PRO A 50 20.20 -2.30 3.58
CA PRO A 50 21.36 -3.02 4.07
C PRO A 50 21.85 -2.49 5.42
N GLU A 51 22.18 -3.41 6.33
CA GLU A 51 22.81 -3.07 7.61
C GLU A 51 24.20 -2.46 7.40
N ARG A 52 24.62 -1.59 8.33
CA ARG A 52 25.96 -0.99 8.26
C ARG A 52 27.00 -2.09 8.44
N ARG A 53 27.95 -2.20 7.51
CA ARG A 53 29.13 -3.06 7.68
C ARG A 53 29.96 -2.55 8.87
N VAL A 54 29.92 -3.32 9.96
CA VAL A 54 30.75 -3.22 11.16
C VAL A 54 30.47 -2.00 12.05
N ARG A 55 30.33 -2.28 13.35
CA ARG A 55 30.45 -1.30 14.44
C ARG A 55 31.93 -1.26 14.85
N VAL A 56 32.56 -0.08 14.86
CA VAL A 56 33.89 0.14 15.50
C VAL A 56 33.79 -0.19 16.99
#